data_AF-A0A6L8KVS2-F1
#
_entry.id   AF-A0A6L8KVS2-F1
#
_cell.length_a   1.000
_cell.length_b   1.000
_cell.length_c   1.000
_cell.angle_alpha   90.00
_cell.angle_beta   90.00
_cell.angle_gamma   90.00
#
_symmetry.space_group_name_H-M   'P 1'
#
loop_
_entity.id
_entity.type
_entity.pdbx_description
1 polymer ?
#
loop_
_entity_poly.entity_id
_entity_poly.type
_entity_poly.pdbx_seq_one_letter_code
_entity_poly.pdbx_strand_id
1 'polypeptide(L)'
;MENLISRLEEVCAHLATATLSGQTALVEASGASKSVVNQWLSGKIKSIDIRFALAIERNSGYSHVWLMTGEGEKKLDASKIIYVDRIVQQQPTYSWISTAEARLLTLYRTTDDDGRDDIMATAEESKRIVSPRLARNEV
;
A
#
# COMPACT_ATOMS: atom_id res chain seq x y z
N MET A 1 7.38 0.49 24.32
CA MET A 1 7.57 0.81 22.90
C MET A 1 7.56 -0.51 22.15
N GLU A 2 6.58 -0.74 21.29
CA GLU A 2 6.47 -1.98 20.51
C GLU A 2 7.63 -2.04 19.50
N ASN A 3 8.36 -3.16 19.43
CA ASN A 3 9.51 -3.30 18.54
C ASN A 3 9.08 -3.89 17.18
N LEU A 4 9.98 -3.89 16.18
CA LEU A 4 9.67 -4.46 14.86
C LEU A 4 9.30 -5.96 14.92
N ILE A 5 9.92 -6.71 15.82
CA ILE A 5 9.71 -8.16 15.95
C ILE A 5 8.25 -8.42 16.33
N SER A 6 7.77 -7.81 17.41
CA SER A 6 6.40 -7.99 17.90
C SER A 6 5.36 -7.68 16.82
N ARG A 7 5.59 -6.61 16.05
CA ARG A 7 4.70 -6.23 14.95
C ARG A 7 4.67 -7.27 13.83
N LEU A 8 5.84 -7.80 13.45
CA LEU A 8 5.95 -8.81 12.39
C LEU A 8 5.48 -10.20 12.83
N GLU A 9 5.66 -10.55 14.11
CA GLU A 9 5.10 -11.77 14.69
C GLU A 9 3.58 -11.75 14.64
N GLU A 10 2.98 -10.59 14.88
CA GLU A 10 1.55 -10.44 14.75
C GLU A 10 1.07 -10.57 13.30
N VAL A 11 1.76 -9.92 12.36
CA VAL A 11 1.45 -10.11 10.94
C VAL A 11 1.61 -11.58 10.53
N CYS A 12 2.64 -12.27 11.01
CA CYS A 12 2.82 -13.71 10.80
C CYS A 12 1.62 -14.50 11.32
N ALA A 13 1.14 -14.20 12.53
CA ALA A 13 0.01 -14.90 13.13
C ALA A 13 -1.29 -14.65 12.36
N HIS A 14 -1.48 -13.43 11.85
CA HIS A 14 -2.63 -13.07 11.03
C HIS A 14 -2.61 -13.73 9.65
N LEU A 15 -1.44 -13.80 9.01
CA LEU A 15 -1.27 -14.40 7.69
C LEU A 15 -1.18 -15.93 7.71
N ALA A 16 -0.95 -16.53 8.88
CA ALA A 16 -0.90 -17.98 9.01
C ALA A 16 -2.23 -18.61 8.64
N THR A 17 -2.18 -19.64 7.81
CA THR A 17 -3.35 -20.45 7.43
C THR A 17 -3.13 -21.90 7.81
N ALA A 18 -4.13 -22.76 7.62
CA ALA A 18 -4.02 -24.19 7.91
C ALA A 18 -2.89 -24.89 7.10
N THR A 19 -2.46 -24.30 5.98
CA THR A 19 -1.49 -24.88 5.04
C THR A 19 -0.16 -24.13 4.97
N LEU A 20 -0.11 -22.86 5.39
CA LEU A 20 1.07 -22.01 5.26
C LEU A 20 1.52 -21.46 6.62
N SER A 21 2.80 -21.65 6.95
CA SER A 21 3.38 -21.07 8.17
C SER A 21 3.44 -19.55 8.07
N GLY A 22 3.22 -18.85 9.19
CA GLY A 22 3.20 -17.38 9.22
C GLY A 22 4.45 -16.72 8.65
N GLN A 23 5.64 -17.32 8.84
CA GLN A 23 6.89 -16.81 8.24
C GLN A 23 6.91 -16.96 6.72
N THR A 24 6.40 -18.06 6.18
CA THR A 24 6.34 -18.27 4.72
C THR A 24 5.32 -17.33 4.09
N ALA A 25 4.17 -17.14 4.75
CA ALA A 25 3.17 -16.16 4.34
C ALA A 25 3.73 -14.73 4.38
N LEU A 26 4.54 -14.40 5.38
CA LEU A 26 5.21 -13.09 5.47
C LEU A 26 6.25 -12.90 4.35
N VAL A 27 6.97 -13.95 3.97
CA VAL A 27 7.89 -13.92 2.81
C VAL A 27 7.13 -13.60 1.52
N GLU A 28 6.01 -14.28 1.29
CA GLU A 28 5.16 -14.04 0.11
C GLU A 28 4.55 -12.62 0.13
N ALA A 29 4.00 -12.20 1.27
CA ALA A 29 3.35 -10.90 1.42
C ALA A 29 4.33 -9.72 1.31
N SER A 30 5.56 -9.88 1.79
CA SER A 30 6.58 -8.82 1.73
C SER A 30 7.35 -8.80 0.42
N GLY A 31 7.47 -9.94 -0.27
CA GLY A 31 8.41 -10.10 -1.39
C GLY A 31 9.88 -10.10 -0.99
N ALA A 32 10.18 -10.15 0.32
CA ALA A 32 11.53 -10.24 0.84
C ALA A 32 12.05 -11.69 0.78
N SER A 33 13.38 -11.87 0.78
CA SER A 33 13.93 -13.22 0.89
C SER A 33 13.70 -13.82 2.27
N LYS A 34 13.64 -15.16 2.36
CA LYS A 34 13.57 -15.89 3.64
C LYS A 34 14.65 -15.46 4.64
N SER A 35 15.87 -15.17 4.14
CA SER A 35 16.98 -14.71 4.98
C SER A 35 16.68 -13.35 5.61
N VAL A 36 16.15 -12.41 4.83
CA VAL A 36 15.78 -11.07 5.32
C VAL A 36 14.67 -11.16 6.36
N VAL A 37 13.62 -11.95 6.10
CA VAL A 37 12.52 -12.17 7.06
C VAL A 37 13.04 -12.78 8.36
N ASN A 38 13.93 -13.78 8.28
CA ASN A 38 14.56 -14.35 9.47
C ASN A 38 15.40 -13.33 10.24
N GLN A 39 16.09 -12.41 9.56
CA GLN A 39 16.85 -11.34 10.22
C GLN A 39 15.96 -10.31 10.93
N TRP A 40 14.75 -10.05 10.41
CA TRP A 40 13.76 -9.24 11.11
C TRP A 40 13.24 -9.93 12.36
N LEU A 41 12.80 -11.20 12.23
CA LEU A 41 12.20 -11.96 13.34
C LEU A 41 13.21 -12.32 14.44
N SER A 42 14.48 -12.48 14.09
CA SER A 42 15.56 -12.66 15.07
C SER A 42 16.04 -11.35 15.71
N GLY A 43 15.51 -10.19 15.28
CA GLY A 43 15.89 -8.89 15.81
C GLY A 43 17.26 -8.39 15.35
N LYS A 44 17.92 -9.11 14.44
CA LYS A 44 19.20 -8.67 13.84
C LYS A 44 19.02 -7.39 13.03
N ILE A 45 17.88 -7.26 12.34
CA ILE A 45 17.46 -6.03 11.68
C ILE A 45 16.26 -5.46 12.46
N LYS A 46 16.37 -4.18 12.88
CA LYS A 46 15.37 -3.50 13.71
C LYS A 46 14.47 -2.51 12.95
N SER A 47 14.71 -2.36 11.65
CA SER A 47 13.94 -1.50 10.74
C SER A 47 13.55 -2.26 9.48
N ILE A 48 12.42 -1.88 8.89
CA ILE A 48 11.94 -2.45 7.64
C ILE A 48 11.96 -1.37 6.56
N ASP A 49 12.43 -1.72 5.36
CA ASP A 49 12.38 -0.82 4.21
C ASP A 49 10.91 -0.57 3.82
N ILE A 50 10.60 0.67 3.44
CA ILE A 50 9.25 1.09 3.06
C ILE A 50 8.65 0.22 1.96
N ARG A 51 9.47 -0.31 1.03
CA ARG A 51 9.00 -1.19 -0.04
C ARG A 51 8.39 -2.47 0.49
N PHE A 52 9.03 -3.08 1.49
CA PHE A 52 8.53 -4.30 2.12
C PHE A 52 7.32 -4.01 3.00
N ALA A 53 7.32 -2.89 3.73
CA ALA A 53 6.18 -2.47 4.55
C ALA A 53 4.92 -2.20 3.70
N LEU A 54 5.07 -1.55 2.54
CA LEU A 54 3.96 -1.33 1.59
C LEU A 54 3.47 -2.63 0.95
N ALA A 55 4.36 -3.58 0.67
CA ALA A 55 3.96 -4.89 0.15
C ALA A 55 3.14 -5.66 1.20
N ILE A 56 3.59 -5.67 2.46
CA ILE A 56 2.85 -6.28 3.56
C ILE A 56 1.48 -5.60 3.73
N GLU A 57 1.42 -4.27 3.67
CA GLU A 57 0.15 -3.53 3.77
C GLU A 57 -0.87 -3.98 2.71
N ARG A 58 -0.45 -4.09 1.45
CA ARG A 58 -1.33 -4.50 0.34
C ARG A 58 -1.88 -5.92 0.53
N ASN A 59 -1.06 -6.81 1.10
CA ASN A 59 -1.40 -8.23 1.22
C ASN A 59 -2.08 -8.59 2.56
N SER A 60 -1.97 -7.76 3.58
CA SER A 60 -2.44 -8.06 4.94
C SER A 60 -3.38 -7.02 5.55
N GLY A 61 -3.45 -5.81 4.98
CA GLY A 61 -4.19 -4.67 5.51
C GLY A 61 -3.52 -3.97 6.71
N TYR A 62 -2.32 -4.41 7.13
CA TYR A 62 -1.57 -3.73 8.20
C TYR A 62 -0.87 -2.49 7.66
N SER A 63 -1.00 -1.37 8.37
CA SER A 63 -0.42 -0.09 7.97
C SER A 63 1.10 -0.15 7.87
N HIS A 64 1.65 0.29 6.74
CA HIS A 64 3.10 0.41 6.55
C HIS A 64 3.72 1.39 7.56
N VAL A 65 2.99 2.44 7.96
CA VAL A 65 3.44 3.40 8.99
C VAL A 65 3.60 2.69 10.32
N TRP A 66 2.57 1.95 10.75
CA TRP A 66 2.63 1.17 11.98
C TRP A 66 3.74 0.11 11.93
N LEU A 67 3.96 -0.54 10.79
CA LEU A 67 5.05 -1.53 10.61
C LEU A 67 6.44 -0.91 10.69
N MET A 68 6.62 0.35 10.28
CA MET A 68 7.91 1.03 10.31
C MET A 68 8.17 1.69 11.67
N THR A 69 7.22 2.46 12.19
CA THR A 69 7.43 3.33 13.36
C THR A 69 6.82 2.77 14.66
N GLY A 70 5.76 1.98 14.56
CA GLY A 70 5.00 1.46 15.71
C GLY A 70 3.95 2.46 16.18
N GLU A 71 3.75 3.52 15.39
CA GLU A 71 2.80 4.59 15.65
C GLU A 71 1.66 4.55 14.62
N GLY A 72 0.55 5.21 14.95
CA GLY A 72 -0.62 5.31 14.08
C GLY A 72 -1.52 4.07 14.11
N GLU A 73 -2.51 4.05 13.20
CA GLU A 73 -3.46 2.96 13.08
C GLU A 73 -2.77 1.70 12.55
N LYS A 74 -3.03 0.59 13.24
CA LYS A 74 -2.40 -0.70 12.95
C LYS A 74 -2.97 -1.40 11.72
N LYS A 75 -4.28 -1.37 11.55
CA LYS A 75 -4.98 -1.89 10.38
C LYS A 75 -5.68 -0.75 9.67
N LEU A 76 -5.54 -0.71 8.36
CA LEU A 76 -6.32 0.19 7.54
C LEU A 76 -7.74 -0.38 7.43
N ASP A 77 -8.74 0.47 7.63
CA ASP A 77 -10.13 0.10 7.38
C ASP A 77 -10.25 -0.36 5.91
N ALA A 78 -10.85 -1.54 5.70
CA ALA A 78 -11.06 -2.10 4.37
C ALA A 78 -11.81 -1.11 3.46
N SER A 79 -12.68 -0.27 4.02
CA SER A 79 -13.37 0.80 3.28
C SER A 79 -12.41 1.82 2.64
N LYS A 80 -11.23 2.08 3.23
CA LYS A 80 -10.17 2.92 2.64
C LYS A 80 -9.34 2.19 1.57
N ILE A 81 -9.15 0.87 1.69
CA ILE A 81 -8.40 0.04 0.72
C ILE A 81 -9.20 -0.17 -0.57
N ILE A 82 -10.50 -0.46 -0.45
CA ILE A 82 -11.38 -0.74 -1.60
C ILE A 82 -11.51 0.48 -2.52
N TYR A 83 -11.36 1.70 -2.01
CA TYR A 83 -11.45 2.92 -2.80
C TYR A 83 -10.35 3.01 -3.86
N VAL A 84 -9.11 2.69 -3.49
CA VAL A 84 -7.95 2.76 -4.40
C VAL A 84 -7.89 1.57 -5.35
N ASP A 85 -8.20 0.37 -4.87
CA ASP A 85 -8.20 -0.83 -5.71
C ASP A 85 -9.30 -0.75 -6.79
N ARG A 86 -10.47 -0.18 -6.45
CA ARG A 86 -11.53 0.11 -7.44
C ARG A 86 -11.10 1.15 -8.48
N ILE A 87 -10.39 2.21 -8.08
CA ILE A 87 -9.89 3.23 -9.01
C ILE A 87 -8.84 2.63 -9.96
N VAL A 88 -7.97 1.75 -9.46
CA VAL A 88 -6.92 1.09 -10.25
C VAL A 88 -7.48 -0.01 -11.17
N GLN A 89 -8.47 -0.78 -10.72
CA GLN A 89 -9.03 -1.91 -11.48
C GLN A 89 -10.08 -1.52 -12.53
N GLN A 90 -10.75 -0.37 -12.42
CA GLN A 90 -11.71 0.10 -13.45
C GLN A 90 -11.05 0.76 -14.68
N GLN A 91 -9.73 0.75 -14.76
CA GLN A 91 -8.97 1.32 -15.86
C GLN A 91 -8.24 0.18 -16.60
N PRO A 92 -8.73 -0.27 -17.78
CA PRO A 92 -8.15 -1.42 -18.46
C PRO A 92 -6.76 -1.04 -18.98
N THR A 93 -5.75 -1.81 -18.58
CA THR A 93 -4.38 -1.81 -19.12
C THR A 93 -3.49 -0.59 -18.79
N TYR A 94 -3.02 -0.48 -17.55
CA TYR A 94 -1.94 0.45 -17.21
C TYR A 94 -0.62 -0.28 -16.94
N SER A 95 0.04 -0.74 -18.01
CA SER A 95 1.44 -1.19 -17.98
C SER A 95 2.46 -0.03 -17.97
N TRP A 96 1.99 1.20 -17.73
CA TRP A 96 2.74 2.44 -17.90
C TRP A 96 2.40 3.48 -16.83
N ILE A 97 1.96 3.05 -15.63
CA ILE A 97 1.76 3.94 -14.47
C ILE A 97 3.07 4.68 -14.22
N SER A 98 3.11 5.92 -14.71
CA SER A 98 4.29 6.77 -14.61
C SER A 98 4.49 7.12 -13.14
N THR A 99 5.73 7.46 -12.78
CA THR A 99 6.11 7.91 -11.44
C THR A 99 5.19 9.01 -10.86
N ALA A 100 4.44 9.72 -11.71
CA ALA A 100 3.44 10.72 -11.31
C ALA A 100 2.21 10.13 -10.62
N GLU A 101 1.67 9.00 -11.09
CA GLU A 101 0.46 8.40 -10.49
C GLU A 101 0.78 7.73 -9.15
N ALA A 102 1.96 7.09 -9.04
CA ALA A 102 2.47 6.62 -7.76
C ALA A 102 2.69 7.77 -6.78
N ARG A 103 3.21 8.92 -7.26
CA ARG A 103 3.34 10.14 -6.47
C ARG A 103 1.99 10.72 -6.04
N LEU A 104 0.97 10.69 -6.89
CA LEU A 104 -0.38 11.14 -6.56
C LEU A 104 -1.02 10.25 -5.48
N LEU A 105 -0.83 8.92 -5.56
CA LEU A 105 -1.26 8.00 -4.51
C LEU A 105 -0.51 8.23 -3.19
N THR A 106 0.79 8.53 -3.25
CA THR A 106 1.55 8.90 -2.05
C THR A 106 1.06 10.23 -1.48
N LEU A 107 0.86 11.25 -2.31
CA LEU A 107 0.35 12.56 -1.89
C LEU A 107 -1.02 12.43 -1.20
N TYR A 108 -1.98 11.72 -1.83
CA TYR A 108 -3.31 11.49 -1.28
C TYR A 108 -3.30 10.75 0.07
N ARG A 109 -2.32 9.87 0.28
CA ARG A 109 -2.12 9.14 1.55
C ARG A 109 -1.47 10.00 2.63
N THR A 110 -0.75 11.07 2.25
CA THR A 110 0.00 11.93 3.18
C THR A 110 -0.70 13.25 3.51
N THR A 111 -1.72 13.66 2.75
CA THR A 111 -2.54 14.83 3.06
C THR A 111 -3.69 14.49 4.01
N ASP A 112 -4.07 15.49 4.82
CA ASP A 112 -5.29 15.52 5.62
C ASP A 112 -6.55 15.50 4.73
N ASP A 113 -7.72 15.39 5.34
CA ASP A 113 -8.98 15.22 4.61
C ASP A 113 -9.25 16.42 3.67
N ASP A 114 -8.85 17.64 4.05
CA ASP A 114 -8.95 18.84 3.20
C ASP A 114 -8.04 18.74 1.95
N GLY A 115 -6.79 18.29 2.12
CA GLY A 115 -5.89 18.10 0.99
C GLY A 115 -6.30 16.96 0.03
N ARG A 116 -7.12 16.01 0.49
CA ARG A 116 -7.71 14.98 -0.39
C ARG A 116 -8.80 15.55 -1.30
N ASP A 117 -9.62 16.45 -0.77
CA ASP A 117 -10.70 17.09 -1.53
C ASP A 117 -10.14 17.97 -2.66
N ASP A 118 -9.05 18.70 -2.42
CA ASP A 118 -8.38 19.52 -3.44
C ASP A 118 -7.77 18.67 -4.57
N ILE A 119 -7.16 17.54 -4.24
CA ILE A 119 -6.62 16.60 -5.24
C ILE A 119 -7.75 16.01 -6.08
N MET A 120 -8.87 15.64 -5.45
CA MET A 120 -10.03 15.10 -6.14
C MET A 120 -10.71 16.14 -7.03
N ALA A 121 -10.84 17.38 -6.56
CA ALA A 121 -11.35 18.49 -7.36
C ALA A 121 -10.48 18.76 -8.59
N THR A 122 -9.16 18.71 -8.42
CA THR A 122 -8.19 18.90 -9.53
C THR A 122 -8.23 17.74 -10.53
N ALA A 123 -8.42 16.51 -10.07
CA ALA A 123 -8.56 15.33 -10.92
C ALA A 123 -9.86 15.36 -11.75
N GLU A 124 -10.97 15.79 -11.14
CA GLU A 124 -12.26 15.97 -11.84
C GLU A 124 -12.20 17.11 -12.86
N GLU A 125 -11.57 18.23 -12.53
CA GLU A 125 -11.33 19.32 -13.49
C GLU A 125 -10.47 18.86 -14.67
N SER A 126 -9.43 18.06 -14.41
CA SER A 126 -8.58 17.48 -15.46
C SER A 126 -9.37 16.56 -16.39
N LYS A 127 -10.28 15.72 -15.87
CA LYS A 127 -11.18 14.89 -16.69
C LYS A 127 -12.09 15.74 -17.57
N ARG A 128 -12.57 16.86 -17.05
CA ARG A 128 -13.43 17.81 -17.77
C ARG A 128 -12.70 18.48 -18.95
N ILE A 129 -11.41 18.77 -18.78
CA ILE A 129 -10.56 19.40 -19.81
C ILE A 129 -10.12 18.39 -20.90
N VAL A 130 -9.92 17.11 -20.55
CA VAL A 130 -9.45 16.07 -21.49
C VAL A 130 -10.58 15.49 -22.34
N SER A 131 -11.80 15.37 -21.80
CA SER A 131 -12.95 14.75 -22.47
C SER A 131 -13.37 15.39 -23.82
N PRO A 132 -13.28 16.71 -24.05
CA PRO A 132 -13.63 17.32 -25.34
C PRO A 132 -12.56 17.15 -26.45
N ARG A 133 -11.40 16.57 -26.12
CA ARG A 133 -10.26 16.43 -27.04
C ARG A 133 -10.24 15.07 -27.75
N LEU A 134 -10.84 14.03 -27.16
CA LEU A 134 -10.95 12.70 -27.76
C LEU A 134 -12.06 12.62 -28.81
N ALA A 135 -13.13 13.42 -28.69
CA ALA A 135 -14.25 13.42 -29.64
C ALA A 135 -13.95 14.07 -31.01
N ARG A 136 -12.75 14.64 -31.22
CA ARG A 136 -12.39 15.37 -32.46
C ARG A 136 -11.39 14.66 -33.37
N ASN A 137 -10.87 13.50 -32.97
CA ASN A 137 -9.89 12.74 -33.75
C ASN A 137 -10.42 11.42 -34.32
N GLU A 138 -11.75 11.24 -34.31
CA GLU A 138 -12.43 10.18 -35.07
C GLU A 138 -13.17 10.80 -36.26
N VAL A 139 -12.42 11.23 -37.28
CA VAL A 139 -12.91 11.46 -38.65
C VAL A 139 -11.85 11.02 -39.64
#